data_AF-A0A3E1Y411-F1
#
_entry.id   AF-A0A3E1Y411-F1
#
_cell.length_a   1.000
_cell.length_b   1.000
_cell.length_c   1.000
_cell.angle_alpha   90.00
_cell.angle_beta   90.00
_cell.angle_gamma   90.00
#
_symmetry.space_group_name_H-M   'P 1'
#
loop_
_entity.id
_entity.type
_entity.pdbx_description
1 polymer ?
#
loop_
_entity_poly.entity_id
_entity_poly.type
_entity_poly.pdbx_seq_one_letter_code
_entity_poly.pdbx_strand_id
1 'polypeptide(L)' 'MEKGNIQQMDLIHFLMNLFSLLSYPLIMAPLYKKMLKVSAKDFQNLIDERGEVILNLLFRIG' A
#
# COMPACT_ATOMS: atom_id res chain seq x y z
N MET A 1 -18.47 6.82 0.07
CA MET A 1 -18.34 7.15 -1.36
C MET A 1 -19.28 8.29 -1.81
N GLU A 2 -20.06 8.90 -0.91
CA GLU A 2 -20.89 10.08 -1.23
C GLU A 2 -20.22 11.43 -0.92
N LYS A 3 -19.19 11.44 -0.05
CA LYS A 3 -18.26 12.57 0.08
C LYS A 3 -17.13 12.33 -0.92
N GLY A 4 -17.00 13.17 -1.95
CA GLY A 4 -16.20 12.98 -3.19
C GLY A 4 -14.69 12.70 -3.08
N ASN A 5 -14.20 12.25 -1.92
CA ASN A 5 -12.81 11.89 -1.65
C ASN A 5 -12.55 10.37 -1.83
N ILE A 6 -13.51 9.61 -2.37
CA ILE A 6 -13.34 8.19 -2.71
C ILE A 6 -13.94 8.00 -4.09
N GLN A 7 -13.16 7.50 -5.04
CA GLN A 7 -13.66 7.14 -6.36
C GLN A 7 -14.83 6.17 -6.20
N GLN A 8 -15.95 6.40 -6.88
CA GLN A 8 -17.06 5.45 -6.86
C GLN A 8 -16.56 4.10 -7.38
N MET A 9 -16.53 3.11 -6.49
CA MET A 9 -16.20 1.72 -6.80
C MET A 9 -17.00 0.80 -5.90
N ASP A 10 -17.12 -0.47 -6.26
CA ASP A 10 -17.73 -1.44 -5.36
C ASP A 10 -16.89 -1.58 -4.06
N LEU A 11 -17.56 -1.72 -2.91
CA LEU A 11 -16.90 -1.84 -1.61
C LEU A 11 -15.95 -3.06 -1.55
N ILE A 12 -16.32 -4.17 -2.18
CA ILE A 12 -15.48 -5.37 -2.24
C ILE A 12 -14.21 -5.07 -3.03
N HIS A 13 -14.32 -4.37 -4.16
CA HIS A 13 -13.14 -3.95 -4.92
C HIS A 13 -12.24 -2.98 -4.13
N PHE A 14 -12.82 -2.06 -3.36
CA PHE A 14 -12.04 -1.20 -2.46
C PHE A 14 -11.25 -2.01 -1.43
N LEU A 15 -11.91 -2.95 -0.76
CA LEU A 15 -11.27 -3.81 0.24
C LEU A 15 -10.19 -4.70 -0.39
N MET A 16 -10.45 -5.27 -1.58
CA MET A 16 -9.45 -6.06 -2.32
C MET A 16 -8.20 -5.23 -2.63
N ASN A 17 -8.36 -3.97 -3.04
CA ASN A 17 -7.24 -3.08 -3.31
C ASN A 17 -6.47 -2.74 -2.03
N LEU A 18 -7.17 -2.39 -0.96
CA LEU A 18 -6.55 -2.11 0.35
C LEU A 18 -5.73 -3.31 0.84
N PHE A 19 -6.30 -4.51 0.82
CA PHE A 19 -5.59 -5.72 1.25
C PHE A 19 -4.42 -6.07 0.33
N SER A 20 -4.56 -5.85 -0.98
CA SER A 20 -3.46 -6.08 -1.93
C SER A 20 -2.28 -5.16 -1.62
N LEU A 21 -2.55 -3.88 -1.33
CA LEU A 21 -1.52 -2.89 -1.00
C LEU A 21 -0.81 -3.17 0.34
N LEU A 22 -1.52 -3.77 1.31
CA LEU A 22 -0.96 -4.14 2.61
C LEU A 22 -0.19 -5.47 2.58
N SER A 23 -0.76 -6.50 1.96
CA SER A 23 -0.22 -7.87 2.06
C SER A 23 0.91 -8.15 1.08
N TYR A 24 0.81 -7.65 -0.16
CA TYR A 24 1.78 -7.96 -1.21
C TYR A 24 3.23 -7.57 -0.85
N PRO A 25 3.52 -6.39 -0.27
CA PRO A 25 4.88 -6.01 0.11
C PRO A 25 5.46 -6.89 1.21
N LEU A 26 4.62 -7.42 2.10
CA LEU A 26 5.02 -8.30 3.18
C LEU A 26 5.37 -9.69 2.64
N ILE A 27 4.52 -10.23 1.76
CA ILE A 27 4.76 -11.53 1.09
C ILE A 27 6.04 -11.45 0.24
N MET A 28 6.22 -10.35 -0.48
CA MET A 28 7.36 -10.15 -1.39
C MET A 28 8.63 -9.63 -0.69
N ALA A 29 8.60 -9.41 0.62
CA ALA A 29 9.71 -8.81 1.37
C ALA A 29 11.07 -9.48 1.13
N PRO A 30 11.20 -10.83 1.12
CA PRO A 30 12.49 -11.47 0.84
C PRO A 30 13.00 -11.14 -0.57
N LEU A 31 12.09 -11.10 -1.56
CA LEU A 31 12.45 -10.81 -2.94
C LEU A 31 12.84 -9.33 -3.10
N TYR A 32 12.09 -8.41 -2.51
CA TYR A 32 12.40 -6.98 -2.59
C TYR A 32 13.73 -6.62 -1.93
N LYS A 33 14.04 -7.18 -0.77
CA LYS A 33 15.35 -6.99 -0.13
C LYS A 33 16.49 -7.40 -1.06
N LYS A 34 16.34 -8.54 -1.76
CA LYS A 34 17.32 -9.04 -2.72
C LYS A 34 17.41 -8.20 -4.00
N MET A 35 16.27 -7.85 -4.59
CA MET A 35 16.21 -7.12 -5.87
C MET A 35 16.64 -5.65 -5.73
N LEU A 36 16.19 -4.99 -4.66
CA LEU A 36 16.49 -3.58 -4.39
C LEU A 36 17.82 -3.39 -3.65
N LYS A 37 18.46 -4.49 -3.22
CA LYS A 37 19.71 -4.50 -2.46
C LYS A 37 19.64 -3.62 -1.19
N VAL A 38 18.50 -3.64 -0.50
CA VAL A 38 18.25 -2.87 0.72
C VAL A 38 18.45 -3.74 1.96
N SER A 39 18.89 -3.13 3.06
CA SER A 39 18.99 -3.84 4.33
C SER A 39 17.60 -4.16 4.90
N ALA A 40 17.53 -5.06 5.89
CA ALA A 40 16.28 -5.32 6.59
C ALA A 40 15.73 -4.08 7.30
N LYS A 41 16.62 -3.22 7.82
CA LYS A 41 16.25 -1.96 8.47
C LYS A 41 15.68 -0.96 7.47
N ASP A 42 16.35 -0.78 6.33
CA ASP A 42 15.89 0.15 5.30
C ASP A 42 14.55 -0.31 4.71
N PHE A 43 14.38 -1.62 4.52
CA PHE A 43 13.11 -2.17 4.08
C PHE A 43 12.00 -1.94 5.10
N GLN A 44 12.29 -2.05 6.40
CA GLN A 44 11.30 -1.76 7.45
C GLN A 44 10.86 -0.29 7.40
N ASN A 45 11.80 0.65 7.25
CA ASN A 45 11.46 2.07 7.10
C ASN A 45 10.53 2.30 5.90
N LEU A 46 10.80 1.65 4.77
CA LEU A 46 9.93 1.72 3.58
C LEU A 46 8.52 1.14 3.81
N ILE A 47 8.37 0.17 4.72
CA ILE A 47 7.07 -0.38 5.12
C ILE A 47 6.35 0.58 6.07
N ASP A 48 7.07 1.21 7.00
CA ASP A 48 6.51 2.15 7.97
C ASP A 48 5.98 3.42 7.27
N GLU A 49 6.68 3.93 6.26
CA GLU A 49 6.26 5.07 5.42
C GLU A 49 5.05 4.73 4.52
N ARG A 50 4.78 3.43 4.32
CA ARG A 50 3.81 2.96 3.33
C ARG A 50 2.37 3.28 3.70
N GLY A 51 2.07 3.50 4.98
CA GLY A 51 0.72 3.83 5.44
C GLY A 51 0.18 5.10 4.76
N GLU A 52 0.98 6.16 4.70
CA GLU A 52 0.61 7.42 4.05
C GLU A 52 0.46 7.26 2.53
N VAL A 53 1.38 6.51 1.90
CA VAL A 53 1.31 6.20 0.46
C VAL A 53 0.01 5.48 0.10
N ILE A 54 -0.40 4.48 0.91
CA ILE A 54 -1.63 3.71 0.68
C ILE A 54 -2.86 4.59 0.80
N LEU A 55 -2.91 5.47 1.82
CA LEU A 55 -4.02 6.41 2.00
C LEU A 55 -4.13 7.37 0.82
N ASN A 56 -3.01 7.94 0.36
CA ASN A 56 -3.00 8.85 -0.78
C ASN A 56 -3.45 8.16 -2.08
N LEU A 57 -3.07 6.90 -2.30
CA LEU A 57 -3.49 6.12 -3.46
C LEU A 57 -4.99 5.77 -3.45
N LEU A 58 -5.52 5.37 -2.28
CA LEU A 58 -6.91 4.94 -2.16
C LEU A 58 -7.90 6.10 -2.12
N PHE A 59 -7.52 7.20 -1.49
CA PHE A 59 -8.40 8.34 -1.24
C PHE A 59 -8.11 9.54 -2.16
N ARG A 60 -7.07 9.47 -3.02
CA ARG A 60 -6.64 10.58 -3.91
C ARG A 60 -6.76 11.94 -3.24
N ILE A 61 -6.26 12.05 -2.01
CA ILE A 61 -6.28 13.29 -1.24
C ILE A 61 -5.25 14.21 -1.91
N GLY A 62 -5.73 15.06 -2.81
CA GLY A 62 -4.98 16.14 -3.47
C GLY A 62 -5.45 17.49 -2.99
#